data_AF-A0A139BNN0-F1
#
_entry.id   AF-A0A139BNN0-F1
#
_cell.length_a   1.000
_cell.length_b   1.000
_cell.length_c   1.000
_cell.angle_alpha   90.00
_cell.angle_beta   90.00
_cell.angle_gamma   90.00
#
_symmetry.space_group_name_H-M   'P 1'
#
loop_
_entity.id
_entity.type
_entity.pdbx_description
1 polymer ?
#
loop_
_entity_poly.entity_id
_entity_poly.type
_entity_poly.pdbx_seq_one_letter_code
_entity_poly.pdbx_strand_id
1 'polypeptide(L)'
;PVDIIRNCQNGCLINPLDKTAMAETVLQTLTDMQKWQNFAKNGIQGVCRHYSWKAHVEKYLEVIRPLVEKIEPLSRMKLRRRAGVFRDQALFTSLDLNLTGDRESLPPLLENLRAHRKAIIFGIATGRRLDDALATLKLHNISQPDVLITGQGTEIHYAPNLTEDAVWGRHIDHLWNRQAVRNILMEIPGLEMQPRRYQSAFKISYYIDPAVADIQNIRQILLRNEQAVNVIFSFGQFLDVLPVRASKGLALRWCAEQLGFPLENTLVAGVTGADADMLRGNTLGVVVDNRHLAELSDLANIDKIYFSRKPHAAGILEAMNHYNFFSKALEDTTS
;
A
#
# COMPACT_ATOMS: atom_id res chain seq x y z
N PRO A 1 22.65 -6.17 24.56
CA PRO A 1 22.59 -6.30 26.04
C PRO A 1 22.88 -5.01 26.82
N VAL A 2 23.62 -4.05 26.24
CA VAL A 2 23.96 -2.76 26.87
C VAL A 2 22.70 -1.98 27.28
N ASP A 3 21.69 -1.94 26.42
CA ASP A 3 20.43 -1.24 26.70
C ASP A 3 19.62 -1.89 27.83
N ILE A 4 19.69 -3.22 27.96
CA ILE A 4 19.02 -3.97 29.04
C ILE A 4 19.68 -3.62 30.37
N ILE A 5 21.01 -3.62 30.46
CA ILE A 5 21.71 -3.22 31.68
C ILE A 5 21.47 -1.73 31.99
N ARG A 6 21.44 -0.87 30.97
CA ARG A 6 21.14 0.57 31.14
C ARG A 6 19.74 0.81 31.71
N ASN A 7 18.74 0.09 31.19
CA ASN A 7 17.34 0.29 31.56
C ASN A 7 16.95 -0.46 32.84
N CYS A 8 17.48 -1.66 33.03
CA CYS A 8 17.08 -2.55 34.11
C CYS A 8 18.09 -2.61 35.26
N GLN A 9 19.34 -2.15 35.08
CA GLN A 9 20.40 -2.17 36.11
C GLN A 9 20.47 -3.50 36.88
N ASN A 10 20.34 -4.60 36.14
CA ASN A 10 20.11 -5.94 36.67
C ASN A 10 21.31 -6.87 36.52
N GLY A 11 22.51 -6.31 36.30
CA GLY A 11 23.73 -7.08 36.12
C GLY A 11 24.91 -6.23 35.65
N CYS A 12 25.97 -6.90 35.23
CA CYS A 12 27.21 -6.28 34.75
C CYS A 12 27.46 -6.62 33.28
N LEU A 13 28.10 -5.72 32.55
CA LEU A 13 28.61 -5.99 31.20
C LEU A 13 30.02 -6.56 31.30
N ILE A 14 30.26 -7.67 30.62
CA ILE A 14 31.56 -8.38 30.61
C ILE A 14 31.90 -8.71 29.16
N ASN A 15 33.18 -8.68 28.83
CA ASN A 15 33.66 -9.19 27.55
C ASN A 15 33.47 -10.72 27.49
N PRO A 16 32.68 -11.26 26.53
CA PRO A 16 32.41 -12.69 26.45
C PRO A 16 33.64 -13.54 26.10
N LEU A 17 34.75 -12.93 25.65
CA LEU A 17 36.00 -13.62 25.36
C LEU A 17 36.93 -13.75 26.58
N ASP A 18 36.64 -13.06 27.68
CA ASP A 18 37.43 -13.09 28.90
C ASP A 18 36.84 -14.08 29.91
N LYS A 19 37.37 -15.30 29.90
CA LYS A 19 36.89 -16.40 30.75
C LYS A 19 37.09 -16.13 32.24
N THR A 20 38.19 -15.49 32.61
CA THR A 20 38.54 -15.21 34.01
C THR A 20 37.61 -14.14 34.58
N ALA A 21 37.42 -13.04 33.85
CA ALA A 21 36.52 -11.97 34.28
C ALA A 21 35.05 -12.44 34.37
N MET A 22 34.61 -13.34 33.48
CA MET A 22 33.28 -13.95 33.57
C MET A 22 33.13 -14.78 34.85
N ALA A 23 34.10 -15.65 35.16
CA ALA A 23 34.05 -16.49 36.35
C ALA A 23 34.02 -15.67 37.64
N GLU A 24 34.88 -14.65 37.74
CA GLU A 24 34.92 -13.75 38.90
C GLU A 24 33.60 -12.98 39.09
N THR A 25 33.05 -12.43 38.01
CA THR A 25 31.82 -11.64 38.10
C THR A 25 30.61 -12.50 38.48
N VAL A 26 30.52 -13.73 37.96
CA VAL A 26 29.46 -14.67 38.36
C VAL A 26 29.61 -15.04 39.84
N LEU A 27 30.81 -15.39 40.28
CA LEU A 27 31.08 -15.75 41.66
C LEU A 27 30.74 -14.58 42.61
N GLN A 28 31.21 -13.37 42.30
CA GLN A 28 30.90 -12.16 43.08
C GLN A 28 29.40 -11.86 43.14
N THR A 29 28.70 -12.00 42.03
CA THR A 29 27.26 -11.73 41.95
C THR A 29 26.45 -12.76 42.73
N LEU A 30 26.87 -14.03 42.78
CA LEU A 30 26.18 -15.09 43.52
C LEU A 30 26.54 -15.12 45.01
N THR A 31 27.75 -14.66 45.38
CA THR A 31 28.20 -14.67 46.79
C THR A 31 27.67 -13.46 47.56
N ASP A 32 27.44 -12.33 46.90
CA ASP A 32 26.81 -11.14 47.49
C ASP A 32 25.28 -11.19 47.33
N MET A 33 24.61 -11.72 48.36
CA MET A 33 23.15 -11.86 48.39
C MET A 33 22.40 -10.53 48.25
N GLN A 34 22.94 -9.43 48.77
CA GLN A 34 22.28 -8.13 48.71
C GLN A 34 22.33 -7.56 47.28
N LYS A 35 23.50 -7.65 46.65
CA LYS A 35 23.68 -7.27 45.25
C LYS A 35 22.82 -8.11 44.30
N TRP A 36 22.75 -9.42 44.54
CA TRP A 36 21.90 -10.32 43.76
C TRP A 36 20.41 -9.95 43.86
N GLN A 37 19.90 -9.72 45.08
CA GLN A 37 18.50 -9.34 45.30
C GLN A 37 18.16 -8.01 44.62
N ASN A 38 19.08 -7.04 44.67
CA ASN A 38 18.92 -5.77 43.97
C ASN A 38 18.85 -5.97 42.46
N PHE A 39 19.73 -6.78 41.87
CA PHE A 39 19.68 -7.09 40.44
C PHE A 39 18.39 -7.80 40.03
N ALA A 40 17.92 -8.77 40.81
CA ALA A 40 16.67 -9.46 40.55
C ALA A 40 15.46 -8.51 40.58
N LYS A 41 15.38 -7.67 41.62
CA LYS A 41 14.30 -6.67 41.77
C LYS A 41 14.32 -5.63 40.65
N ASN A 42 15.51 -5.09 40.34
CA ASN A 42 15.67 -4.11 39.28
C ASN A 42 15.37 -4.72 37.90
N GLY A 43 15.72 -5.99 37.68
CA GLY A 43 15.37 -6.75 36.48
C GLY A 43 13.87 -6.83 36.25
N ILE A 44 13.12 -7.28 37.26
CA ILE A 44 11.65 -7.40 37.17
C ILE A 44 11.01 -6.02 36.93
N GLN A 45 11.41 -5.01 37.71
CA GLN A 45 10.85 -3.66 37.56
C GLN A 45 11.21 -3.01 36.22
N GLY A 46 12.46 -3.15 35.78
CA GLY A 46 12.95 -2.60 34.52
C GLY A 46 12.27 -3.24 33.31
N VAL A 47 12.06 -4.57 33.34
CA VAL A 47 11.31 -5.28 32.30
C VAL A 47 9.87 -4.79 32.24
N CYS A 48 9.18 -4.69 33.38
CA CYS A 48 7.81 -4.16 33.42
C CYS A 48 7.71 -2.71 32.92
N ARG A 49 8.73 -1.87 33.18
CA ARG A 49 8.73 -0.46 32.81
C ARG A 49 9.14 -0.18 31.37
N HIS A 50 10.06 -0.95 30.80
CA HIS A 50 10.68 -0.61 29.51
C HIS A 50 10.39 -1.63 28.40
N TYR A 51 10.05 -2.86 28.77
CA TYR A 51 9.87 -3.98 27.85
C TYR A 51 8.49 -4.63 27.95
N SER A 52 7.56 -4.01 28.69
CA SER A 52 6.16 -4.43 28.68
C SER A 52 5.44 -3.90 27.44
N TRP A 53 4.38 -4.60 27.03
CA TRP A 53 3.54 -4.16 25.92
C TRP A 53 2.95 -2.77 26.17
N LYS A 54 2.57 -2.48 27.41
CA LYS A 54 2.05 -1.16 27.82
C LYS A 54 3.07 -0.04 27.57
N ALA A 55 4.31 -0.22 28.03
CA ALA A 55 5.37 0.76 27.82
C ALA A 55 5.71 0.95 26.35
N HIS A 56 5.66 -0.13 25.55
CA HIS A 56 5.85 -0.05 24.11
C HIS A 56 4.75 0.79 23.45
N VAL A 57 3.48 0.53 23.79
CA VAL A 57 2.32 1.28 23.28
C VAL A 57 2.42 2.77 23.67
N GLU A 58 2.71 3.07 24.93
CA GLU A 58 2.85 4.46 25.41
C GLU A 58 3.93 5.21 24.62
N LYS A 59 5.11 4.62 24.46
CA LYS A 59 6.20 5.21 23.67
C LYS A 59 5.84 5.40 22.21
N TYR A 60 5.11 4.45 21.61
CA TYR A 60 4.64 4.57 20.23
C TYR A 60 3.64 5.72 20.07
N LEU A 61 2.71 5.86 21.03
CA LEU A 61 1.72 6.93 21.05
C LEU A 61 2.36 8.31 21.28
N GLU A 62 3.39 8.42 22.12
CA GLU A 62 4.16 9.67 22.31
C GLU A 62 4.80 10.17 21.01
N VAL A 63 5.23 9.25 20.13
CA VAL A 63 5.80 9.61 18.82
C VAL A 63 4.71 9.97 17.81
N ILE A 64 3.60 9.23 17.79
CA ILE A 64 2.54 9.42 16.79
C ILE A 64 1.67 10.64 17.09
N ARG A 65 1.30 10.88 18.35
CA ARG A 65 0.33 11.93 18.72
C ARG A 65 0.71 13.32 18.20
N PRO A 66 1.96 13.81 18.32
CA PRO A 66 2.37 15.10 17.77
C PRO A 66 2.30 15.16 16.23
N LEU A 67 2.46 14.01 15.55
CA LEU A 67 2.32 13.94 14.09
C LEU A 67 0.86 14.10 13.67
N VAL A 68 -0.07 13.49 14.41
CA VAL A 68 -1.51 13.58 14.15
C VAL A 68 -2.04 14.98 14.47
N GLU A 69 -1.61 15.58 15.58
CA GLU A 69 -2.05 16.92 16.01
C GLU A 69 -1.59 18.05 15.08
N LYS A 70 -0.49 17.86 14.35
CA LYS A 70 0.05 18.85 13.38
C LYS A 70 -0.60 18.77 12.00
N ILE A 71 -1.41 17.75 11.73
CA ILE A 71 -2.06 17.61 10.43
C ILE A 71 -3.29 18.52 10.42
N GLU A 72 -3.24 19.59 9.62
CA GLU A 72 -4.46 20.31 9.27
C GLU A 72 -5.42 19.34 8.56
N PRO A 73 -6.69 19.23 8.99
CA PRO A 73 -7.64 18.39 8.31
C PRO A 73 -7.79 18.88 6.87
N LEU A 74 -7.48 18.00 5.91
CA LEU A 74 -7.57 18.32 4.50
C LEU A 74 -8.99 18.78 4.18
N SER A 75 -9.11 19.94 3.53
CA SER A 75 -10.39 20.44 3.05
C SER A 75 -10.98 19.45 2.06
N ARG A 76 -11.94 18.65 2.52
CA ARG A 76 -12.66 17.67 1.70
C ARG A 76 -13.24 18.34 0.47
N MET A 77 -13.12 17.69 -0.67
CA MET A 77 -13.78 18.19 -1.87
C MET A 77 -15.30 18.12 -1.66
N LYS A 78 -16.03 19.18 -2.03
CA LYS A 78 -17.50 19.18 -1.97
C LYS A 78 -18.06 18.30 -3.09
N LEU A 79 -17.91 17.00 -2.97
CA LEU A 79 -18.58 16.03 -3.83
C LEU A 79 -20.08 16.08 -3.53
N ARG A 80 -20.91 16.31 -4.56
CA ARG A 80 -22.37 16.20 -4.44
C ARG A 80 -22.74 14.75 -4.19
N ARG A 81 -22.77 14.33 -2.91
CA ARG A 81 -23.38 13.06 -2.51
C ARG A 81 -24.87 13.13 -2.85
N ARG A 82 -25.40 12.13 -3.56
CA ARG A 82 -26.86 11.97 -3.65
C ARG A 82 -27.36 11.62 -2.26
N ALA A 83 -28.20 12.47 -1.68
CA ALA A 83 -28.81 12.20 -0.39
C ALA A 83 -29.56 10.85 -0.44
N GLY A 84 -29.33 9.98 0.56
CA GLY A 84 -30.04 8.71 0.72
C GLY A 84 -29.43 7.48 0.04
N VAL A 85 -28.23 7.55 -0.54
CA VAL A 85 -27.51 6.37 -1.06
C VAL A 85 -26.17 6.25 -0.33
N PHE A 86 -26.16 5.52 0.79
CA PHE A 86 -24.91 5.05 1.40
C PHE A 86 -24.41 3.86 0.57
N ARG A 87 -23.21 4.00 0.00
CA ARG A 87 -22.52 2.91 -0.67
C ARG A 87 -21.47 2.38 0.28
N ASP A 88 -21.79 1.30 0.97
CA ASP A 88 -20.96 0.76 2.03
C ASP A 88 -19.92 -0.25 1.51
N GLN A 89 -19.91 -0.48 0.19
CA GLN A 89 -19.02 -1.41 -0.49
C GLN A 89 -18.31 -0.72 -1.65
N ALA A 90 -17.08 -1.14 -1.93
CA ALA A 90 -16.33 -0.67 -3.08
C ALA A 90 -15.59 -1.81 -3.76
N LEU A 91 -15.51 -1.79 -5.09
CA LEU A 91 -14.60 -2.62 -5.87
C LEU A 91 -13.59 -1.71 -6.54
N PHE A 92 -12.30 -1.96 -6.30
CA PHE A 92 -11.21 -1.35 -7.05
C PHE A 92 -10.40 -2.42 -7.78
N THR A 93 -10.14 -2.19 -9.06
CA THR A 93 -9.46 -3.17 -9.90
C THR A 93 -8.60 -2.49 -10.95
N SER A 94 -7.53 -3.14 -11.38
CA SER A 94 -6.76 -2.67 -12.54
C SER A 94 -7.46 -3.04 -13.85
N LEU A 95 -7.11 -2.35 -14.94
CA LEU A 95 -7.62 -2.71 -16.26
C LEU A 95 -6.90 -3.96 -16.78
N ASP A 96 -5.59 -3.85 -16.94
CA ASP A 96 -4.75 -4.84 -17.59
C ASP A 96 -4.63 -6.13 -16.77
N LEU A 97 -4.93 -7.26 -17.42
CA LEU A 97 -4.95 -8.61 -16.87
C LEU A 97 -5.91 -8.84 -15.69
N ASN A 98 -6.69 -7.83 -15.30
CA ASN A 98 -7.78 -7.94 -14.32
C ASN A 98 -9.13 -7.88 -15.05
N LEU A 99 -9.58 -6.69 -15.45
CA LEU A 99 -10.83 -6.54 -16.21
C LEU A 99 -10.68 -6.97 -17.67
N THR A 100 -9.51 -6.75 -18.26
CA THR A 100 -9.24 -7.07 -19.66
C THR A 100 -8.36 -8.32 -19.77
N GLY A 101 -8.57 -9.10 -20.83
CA GLY A 101 -7.83 -10.34 -21.10
C GLY A 101 -8.76 -11.51 -21.41
N ASP A 102 -9.94 -11.54 -20.80
CA ASP A 102 -10.97 -12.56 -21.06
C ASP A 102 -12.30 -11.91 -21.46
N ARG A 103 -12.84 -12.35 -22.59
CA ARG A 103 -14.11 -11.85 -23.14
C ARG A 103 -15.32 -12.57 -22.54
N GLU A 104 -15.15 -13.74 -21.94
CA GLU A 104 -16.24 -14.54 -21.40
C GLU A 104 -16.61 -14.12 -19.97
N SER A 105 -15.62 -13.83 -19.12
CA SER A 105 -15.88 -13.47 -17.71
C SER A 105 -16.14 -12.00 -17.44
N LEU A 106 -15.77 -11.09 -18.36
CA LEU A 106 -16.03 -9.66 -18.19
C LEU A 106 -17.53 -9.30 -18.19
N PRO A 107 -18.37 -9.77 -19.14
CA PRO A 107 -19.81 -9.44 -19.14
C PRO A 107 -20.53 -9.86 -17.84
N PRO A 108 -20.38 -11.08 -17.31
CA PRO A 108 -20.96 -11.47 -16.02
C PRO A 108 -20.55 -10.57 -14.85
N LEU A 109 -19.28 -10.15 -14.80
CA LEU A 109 -18.81 -9.20 -13.78
C LEU A 109 -19.50 -7.84 -13.92
N LEU A 110 -19.59 -7.31 -15.13
CA LEU A 110 -20.26 -6.02 -15.39
C LEU A 110 -21.76 -6.07 -15.09
N GLU A 111 -22.43 -7.19 -15.40
CA GLU A 111 -23.83 -7.40 -15.04
C GLU A 111 -24.03 -7.42 -13.52
N ASN A 112 -23.16 -8.10 -12.78
CA ASN A 112 -23.20 -8.12 -11.33
C ASN A 112 -23.00 -6.72 -10.73
N LEU A 113 -22.04 -5.95 -11.24
CA LEU A 113 -21.82 -4.56 -10.83
C LEU A 113 -23.01 -3.65 -11.16
N ARG A 114 -23.66 -3.85 -12.32
CA ARG A 114 -24.86 -3.09 -12.70
C ARG A 114 -26.04 -3.41 -11.79
N ALA A 115 -26.23 -4.67 -11.42
CA ALA A 115 -27.27 -5.10 -10.49
C ALA A 115 -27.12 -4.42 -9.11
N HIS A 116 -25.88 -4.24 -8.65
CA HIS A 116 -25.56 -3.66 -7.34
C HIS A 116 -25.11 -2.19 -7.36
N ARG A 117 -25.28 -1.47 -8.49
CA ARG A 117 -24.77 -0.09 -8.70
C ARG A 117 -25.17 0.98 -7.66
N LYS A 118 -26.22 0.69 -6.87
CA LYS A 118 -26.68 1.55 -5.77
C LYS A 118 -25.94 1.29 -4.46
N ALA A 119 -25.45 0.08 -4.24
CA ALA A 119 -24.76 -0.34 -3.02
C ALA A 119 -23.23 -0.27 -3.15
N ILE A 120 -22.70 -0.39 -4.37
CA ILE A 120 -21.25 -0.44 -4.63
C ILE A 120 -20.71 0.83 -5.29
N ILE A 121 -19.51 1.24 -4.88
CA ILE A 121 -18.63 2.14 -5.64
C ILE A 121 -17.74 1.30 -6.55
N PHE A 122 -17.81 1.54 -7.86
CA PHE A 122 -16.91 0.90 -8.81
C PHE A 122 -15.74 1.83 -9.14
N GLY A 123 -14.53 1.42 -8.80
CA GLY A 123 -13.29 2.14 -9.02
C GLY A 123 -12.32 1.36 -9.92
N ILE A 124 -11.56 2.08 -10.74
CA ILE A 124 -10.50 1.51 -11.56
C ILE A 124 -9.17 2.18 -11.21
N ALA A 125 -8.13 1.39 -10.98
CA ALA A 125 -6.78 1.86 -10.68
C ALA A 125 -5.74 1.30 -11.65
N THR A 126 -5.28 2.13 -12.58
CA THR A 126 -4.44 1.73 -13.70
C THR A 126 -3.15 2.53 -13.83
N GLY A 127 -2.13 1.89 -14.41
CA GLY A 127 -0.88 2.55 -14.80
C GLY A 127 -1.00 3.37 -16.08
N ARG A 128 -2.08 3.16 -16.85
CA ARG A 128 -2.41 3.89 -18.07
C ARG A 128 -2.72 5.35 -17.78
N ARG A 129 -2.50 6.20 -18.77
CA ARG A 129 -2.98 7.59 -18.76
C ARG A 129 -4.48 7.63 -18.98
N LEU A 130 -5.10 8.76 -18.62
CA LEU A 130 -6.54 8.94 -18.71
C LEU A 130 -7.11 8.66 -20.11
N ASP A 131 -6.49 9.25 -21.14
CA ASP A 131 -6.88 9.09 -22.54
C ASP A 131 -6.91 7.62 -22.98
N ASP A 132 -5.85 6.88 -22.69
CA ASP A 132 -5.72 5.46 -23.00
C ASP A 132 -6.64 4.57 -22.16
N ALA A 133 -6.83 4.90 -20.88
CA ALA A 133 -7.78 4.21 -20.01
C ALA A 133 -9.22 4.35 -20.54
N LEU A 134 -9.64 5.57 -20.90
CA LEU A 134 -10.99 5.81 -21.46
C LEU A 134 -11.19 5.11 -22.80
N ALA A 135 -10.17 5.10 -23.68
CA ALA A 135 -10.22 4.37 -24.93
C ALA A 135 -10.39 2.86 -24.68
N THR A 136 -9.66 2.31 -23.71
CA THR A 136 -9.77 0.90 -23.30
C THR A 136 -11.15 0.56 -22.73
N LEU A 137 -11.70 1.41 -21.86
CA LEU A 137 -13.05 1.24 -21.33
C LEU A 137 -14.10 1.16 -22.44
N LYS A 138 -14.01 2.08 -23.40
CA LYS A 138 -14.90 2.12 -24.56
C LYS A 138 -14.75 0.87 -25.43
N LEU A 139 -13.52 0.44 -25.70
CA LEU A 139 -13.22 -0.75 -26.51
C LEU A 139 -13.85 -2.02 -25.92
N HIS A 140 -13.83 -2.15 -24.59
CA HIS A 140 -14.34 -3.33 -23.88
C HIS A 140 -15.80 -3.18 -23.39
N ASN A 141 -16.50 -2.12 -23.78
CA ASN A 141 -17.86 -1.81 -23.32
C ASN A 141 -18.01 -1.77 -21.79
N ILE A 142 -16.95 -1.36 -21.09
CA ILE A 142 -16.96 -1.19 -19.64
C ILE A 142 -17.60 0.16 -19.35
N SER A 143 -18.67 0.15 -18.55
CA SER A 143 -19.33 1.37 -18.11
C SER A 143 -18.37 2.25 -17.29
N GLN A 144 -18.51 3.57 -17.41
CA GLN A 144 -17.66 4.51 -16.68
C GLN A 144 -17.70 4.22 -15.16
N PRO A 145 -16.55 4.03 -14.50
CA PRO A 145 -16.50 3.82 -13.06
C PRO A 145 -16.85 5.10 -12.30
N ASP A 146 -17.24 4.96 -11.04
CA ASP A 146 -17.44 6.08 -10.12
C ASP A 146 -16.12 6.83 -9.85
N VAL A 147 -15.01 6.08 -9.82
CA VAL A 147 -13.65 6.60 -9.60
C VAL A 147 -12.68 6.01 -10.63
N LEU A 148 -11.87 6.86 -11.25
CA LEU A 148 -10.80 6.46 -12.15
C LEU A 148 -9.48 7.02 -11.66
N ILE A 149 -8.61 6.12 -11.20
CA ILE A 149 -7.25 6.39 -10.73
C ILE A 149 -6.30 6.03 -11.88
N THR A 150 -5.59 7.02 -12.43
CA THR A 150 -4.71 6.88 -13.60
C THR A 150 -3.26 7.20 -13.26
N GLY A 151 -2.35 6.87 -14.18
CA GLY A 151 -0.93 7.19 -14.06
C GLY A 151 -0.28 6.56 -12.82
N GLN A 152 -0.66 5.32 -12.46
CA GLN A 152 -0.20 4.61 -11.26
C GLN A 152 -0.60 5.28 -9.93
N GLY A 153 -1.72 6.03 -9.91
CA GLY A 153 -2.18 6.73 -8.71
C GLY A 153 -1.77 8.19 -8.63
N THR A 154 -1.29 8.77 -9.72
CA THR A 154 -0.90 10.18 -9.76
C THR A 154 -2.07 11.11 -10.11
N GLU A 155 -3.12 10.56 -10.69
CA GLU A 155 -4.31 11.32 -11.11
C GLU A 155 -5.56 10.58 -10.63
N ILE A 156 -6.55 11.33 -10.14
CA ILE A 156 -7.84 10.79 -9.68
C ILE A 156 -8.95 11.58 -10.37
N HIS A 157 -9.88 10.87 -11.00
CA HIS A 157 -11.03 11.44 -11.68
C HIS A 157 -12.33 10.84 -11.16
N TYR A 158 -13.32 11.69 -10.90
CA TYR A 158 -14.62 11.27 -10.38
C TYR A 158 -15.74 11.38 -11.41
N ALA A 159 -16.63 10.39 -11.44
CA ALA A 159 -17.89 10.46 -12.18
C ALA A 159 -18.83 11.55 -11.61
N PRO A 160 -19.78 12.07 -12.40
CA PRO A 160 -20.07 11.71 -13.80
C PRO A 160 -19.18 12.44 -14.82
N ASN A 161 -18.60 13.59 -14.46
CA ASN A 161 -17.95 14.49 -15.41
C ASN A 161 -16.46 14.22 -15.62
N LEU A 162 -15.92 13.12 -15.07
CA LEU A 162 -14.48 12.86 -14.99
C LEU A 162 -13.72 14.05 -14.39
N THR A 163 -14.26 14.60 -13.30
CA THR A 163 -13.68 15.76 -12.63
C THR A 163 -12.40 15.33 -11.93
N GLU A 164 -11.27 15.92 -12.33
CA GLU A 164 -9.96 15.71 -11.73
C GLU A 164 -9.92 16.25 -10.29
N ASP A 165 -9.32 15.47 -9.39
CA ASP A 165 -9.05 15.91 -8.01
C ASP A 165 -7.81 16.80 -7.94
N ALA A 166 -8.02 18.10 -8.04
CA ALA A 166 -6.93 19.08 -7.92
C ALA A 166 -6.30 19.11 -6.50
N VAL A 167 -7.00 18.65 -5.47
CA VAL A 167 -6.46 18.58 -4.10
C VAL A 167 -5.46 17.45 -4.01
N TRP A 168 -5.76 16.29 -4.61
CA TRP A 168 -4.84 15.16 -4.74
C TRP A 168 -3.55 15.58 -5.45
N GLY A 169 -3.66 16.29 -6.58
CA GLY A 169 -2.51 16.80 -7.32
C GLY A 169 -1.57 17.65 -6.45
N ARG A 170 -2.13 18.58 -5.65
CA ARG A 170 -1.33 19.37 -4.69
C ARG A 170 -0.78 18.54 -3.54
N HIS A 171 -1.51 17.52 -3.10
CA HIS A 171 -1.09 16.64 -2.01
C HIS A 171 0.16 15.83 -2.38
N ILE A 172 0.21 15.33 -3.62
CA ILE A 172 1.32 14.50 -4.12
C ILE A 172 2.53 15.30 -4.58
N ASP A 173 2.37 16.59 -4.92
CA ASP A 173 3.49 17.48 -5.31
C ASP A 173 4.45 17.84 -4.14
N HIS A 174 4.25 17.23 -2.98
CA HIS A 174 5.11 17.45 -1.83
C HIS A 174 6.49 16.83 -2.03
N LEU A 175 7.55 17.66 -1.99
CA LEU A 175 8.96 17.28 -2.16
C LEU A 175 9.27 16.60 -3.50
N TRP A 176 8.38 16.71 -4.48
CA TRP A 176 8.57 16.11 -5.78
C TRP A 176 9.49 16.98 -6.65
N ASN A 177 10.64 16.44 -7.07
CA ASN A 177 11.52 17.10 -8.02
C ASN A 177 11.74 16.21 -9.25
N ARG A 178 10.83 16.33 -10.21
CA ARG A 178 10.84 15.53 -11.45
C ARG A 178 12.18 15.62 -12.20
N GLN A 179 12.78 16.81 -12.28
CA GLN A 179 14.00 17.00 -13.07
C GLN A 179 15.22 16.39 -12.38
N ALA A 180 15.35 16.54 -11.05
CA ALA A 180 16.42 15.91 -10.29
C ALA A 180 16.36 14.38 -10.39
N VAL A 181 15.18 13.79 -10.21
CA VAL A 181 14.95 12.35 -10.38
C VAL A 181 15.34 11.90 -11.79
N ARG A 182 14.90 12.62 -12.83
CA ARG A 182 15.26 12.28 -14.21
C ARG A 182 16.77 12.31 -14.44
N ASN A 183 17.47 13.33 -13.92
CA ASN A 183 18.92 13.44 -14.08
C ASN A 183 19.64 12.23 -13.50
N ILE A 184 19.25 11.79 -12.31
CA ILE A 184 19.80 10.60 -11.65
C ILE A 184 19.53 9.34 -12.47
N LEU A 185 18.29 9.14 -12.93
CA LEU A 185 17.90 7.92 -13.65
C LEU A 185 18.54 7.80 -15.04
N MET A 186 18.87 8.91 -15.69
CA MET A 186 19.54 8.90 -17.00
C MET A 186 20.95 8.29 -16.97
N GLU A 187 21.59 8.27 -15.80
CA GLU A 187 22.96 7.74 -15.63
C GLU A 187 22.98 6.24 -15.33
N ILE A 188 21.82 5.61 -15.09
CA ILE A 188 21.73 4.21 -14.67
C ILE A 188 21.70 3.29 -15.91
N PRO A 189 22.69 2.40 -16.08
CA PRO A 189 22.67 1.41 -17.16
C PRO A 189 21.46 0.47 -17.04
N GLY A 190 20.92 0.03 -18.18
CA GLY A 190 19.76 -0.86 -18.21
C GLY A 190 18.41 -0.16 -18.07
N LEU A 191 18.38 1.19 -18.00
CA LEU A 191 17.14 1.98 -18.07
C LEU A 191 17.00 2.66 -19.42
N GLU A 192 15.86 2.45 -20.08
CA GLU A 192 15.47 3.14 -21.31
C GLU A 192 14.21 3.98 -21.07
N MET A 193 14.26 5.28 -21.36
CA MET A 193 13.12 6.16 -21.10
C MET A 193 11.94 5.83 -22.03
N GLN A 194 10.75 5.61 -21.46
CA GLN A 194 9.57 5.36 -22.27
C GLN A 194 9.16 6.60 -23.10
N PRO A 195 8.48 6.42 -24.24
CA PRO A 195 7.98 7.53 -25.07
C PRO A 195 7.23 8.61 -24.29
N ARG A 196 7.32 9.86 -24.76
CA ARG A 196 6.71 11.04 -24.11
C ARG A 196 5.23 10.85 -23.74
N ARG A 197 4.48 10.07 -24.53
CA ARG A 197 3.07 9.77 -24.30
C ARG A 197 2.79 9.00 -22.99
N TYR A 198 3.79 8.38 -22.37
CA TYR A 198 3.65 7.66 -21.08
C TYR A 198 4.17 8.46 -19.88
N GLN A 199 4.74 9.63 -20.14
CA GLN A 199 5.28 10.52 -19.12
C GLN A 199 4.20 11.51 -18.66
N SER A 200 4.23 11.90 -17.39
CA SER A 200 3.38 12.99 -16.87
C SER A 200 4.16 13.91 -15.91
N ALA A 201 3.49 14.90 -15.34
CA ALA A 201 4.09 15.81 -14.35
C ALA A 201 4.54 15.05 -13.08
N PHE A 202 3.79 14.03 -12.68
CA PHE A 202 4.02 13.23 -11.47
C PHE A 202 4.45 11.79 -11.76
N LYS A 203 4.79 11.47 -13.02
CA LYS A 203 5.19 10.12 -13.42
C LYS A 203 6.37 10.17 -14.38
N ILE A 204 7.43 9.44 -14.04
CA ILE A 204 8.56 9.18 -14.91
C ILE A 204 8.63 7.67 -15.20
N SER A 205 8.48 7.30 -16.46
CA SER A 205 8.40 5.89 -16.87
C SER A 205 9.62 5.45 -17.68
N TYR A 206 10.18 4.30 -17.33
CA TYR A 206 11.30 3.64 -18.00
C TYR A 206 10.92 2.18 -18.34
N TYR A 207 11.56 1.65 -19.37
CA TYR A 207 11.80 0.23 -19.51
C TYR A 207 13.06 -0.11 -18.72
N ILE A 208 13.02 -1.18 -17.94
CA ILE A 208 14.17 -1.69 -17.19
C ILE A 208 14.55 -3.06 -17.73
N ASP A 209 15.85 -3.28 -17.91
CA ASP A 209 16.44 -4.61 -18.11
C ASP A 209 16.87 -5.18 -16.75
N PRO A 210 16.13 -6.13 -16.16
CA PRO A 210 16.46 -6.70 -14.85
C PRO A 210 17.78 -7.50 -14.82
N ALA A 211 18.35 -7.84 -15.99
CA ALA A 211 19.65 -8.49 -16.05
C ALA A 211 20.80 -7.49 -15.85
N VAL A 212 20.56 -6.21 -16.10
CA VAL A 212 21.56 -5.13 -16.03
C VAL A 212 21.34 -4.23 -14.81
N ALA A 213 20.08 -3.96 -14.46
CA ALA A 213 19.70 -3.02 -13.41
C ALA A 213 18.87 -3.70 -12.31
N ASP A 214 19.29 -3.51 -11.06
CA ASP A 214 18.54 -3.95 -9.89
C ASP A 214 17.65 -2.82 -9.32
N ILE A 215 16.39 -3.14 -9.07
CA ILE A 215 15.37 -2.22 -8.53
C ILE A 215 15.76 -1.73 -7.13
N GLN A 216 16.33 -2.60 -6.29
CA GLN A 216 16.72 -2.18 -4.94
C GLN A 216 17.90 -1.20 -4.99
N ASN A 217 18.87 -1.44 -5.86
CA ASN A 217 19.94 -0.48 -6.12
C ASN A 217 19.40 0.88 -6.62
N ILE A 218 18.44 0.89 -7.56
CA ILE A 218 17.81 2.14 -8.04
C ILE A 218 17.16 2.90 -6.88
N ARG A 219 16.40 2.21 -6.02
CA ARG A 219 15.80 2.81 -4.81
C ARG A 219 16.86 3.41 -3.88
N GLN A 220 17.98 2.70 -3.67
CA GLN A 220 19.08 3.20 -2.86
C GLN A 220 19.77 4.42 -3.47
N ILE A 221 19.97 4.46 -4.78
CA ILE A 221 20.56 5.60 -5.49
C ILE A 221 19.67 6.85 -5.32
N LEU A 222 18.36 6.71 -5.53
CA LEU A 222 17.40 7.80 -5.36
C LEU A 222 17.38 8.30 -3.92
N LEU A 223 17.40 7.39 -2.93
CA LEU A 223 17.45 7.72 -1.51
C LEU A 223 18.76 8.46 -1.13
N ARG A 224 19.91 8.00 -1.61
CA ARG A 224 21.22 8.64 -1.37
C ARG A 224 21.32 10.05 -1.94
N ASN A 225 20.56 10.33 -2.99
CA ASN A 225 20.42 11.65 -3.59
C ASN A 225 19.22 12.43 -3.01
N GLU A 226 18.71 12.02 -1.84
CA GLU A 226 17.65 12.71 -1.10
C GLU A 226 16.33 12.88 -1.87
N GLN A 227 16.04 11.97 -2.80
CA GLN A 227 14.80 12.02 -3.58
C GLN A 227 13.67 11.28 -2.85
N ALA A 228 12.63 12.03 -2.46
CA ALA A 228 11.43 11.50 -1.84
C ALA A 228 10.47 10.95 -2.91
N VAL A 229 10.65 9.68 -3.29
CA VAL A 229 9.95 9.06 -4.41
C VAL A 229 9.46 7.66 -4.12
N ASN A 230 8.41 7.24 -4.83
CA ASN A 230 7.99 5.85 -4.91
C ASN A 230 8.48 5.23 -6.23
N VAL A 231 9.17 4.09 -6.14
CA VAL A 231 9.65 3.32 -7.29
C VAL A 231 8.80 2.07 -7.44
N ILE A 232 8.02 2.04 -8.52
CA ILE A 232 7.05 1.00 -8.83
C ILE A 232 7.58 0.17 -10.00
N PHE A 233 7.67 -1.14 -9.80
CA PHE A 233 8.00 -2.11 -10.85
C PHE A 233 6.75 -2.91 -11.21
N SER A 234 6.53 -3.13 -12.50
CA SER A 234 5.41 -3.93 -12.97
C SER A 234 5.67 -4.63 -14.30
N PHE A 235 4.99 -5.75 -14.50
CA PHE A 235 5.02 -6.58 -15.70
C PHE A 235 6.44 -6.98 -16.16
N GLY A 236 7.36 -7.18 -15.22
CA GLY A 236 8.73 -7.63 -15.49
C GLY A 236 9.65 -6.64 -16.19
N GLN A 237 9.15 -5.49 -16.66
CA GLN A 237 9.94 -4.57 -17.51
C GLN A 237 9.61 -3.08 -17.33
N PHE A 238 8.51 -2.73 -16.66
CA PHE A 238 8.14 -1.33 -16.50
C PHE A 238 8.57 -0.81 -15.14
N LEU A 239 9.29 0.30 -15.16
CA LEU A 239 9.72 1.04 -13.98
C LEU A 239 9.07 2.42 -13.99
N ASP A 240 8.24 2.71 -13.00
CA ASP A 240 7.61 4.01 -12.81
C ASP A 240 8.14 4.65 -11.53
N VAL A 241 8.62 5.89 -11.63
CA VAL A 241 9.02 6.70 -10.48
C VAL A 241 8.03 7.84 -10.29
N LEU A 242 7.44 7.88 -9.10
CA LEU A 242 6.34 8.75 -8.69
C LEU A 242 6.76 9.57 -7.45
N PRO A 243 6.03 10.64 -7.09
CA PRO A 243 6.14 11.24 -5.78
C PRO A 243 5.94 10.21 -4.65
N VAL A 244 6.61 10.40 -3.51
CA VAL A 244 6.49 9.49 -2.35
C VAL A 244 5.06 9.33 -1.83
N ARG A 245 4.19 10.33 -2.08
CA ARG A 245 2.78 10.30 -1.68
C ARG A 245 1.84 9.74 -2.75
N ALA A 246 2.36 9.34 -3.90
CA ALA A 246 1.58 8.82 -5.02
C ALA A 246 1.79 7.32 -5.18
N SER A 247 0.69 6.58 -5.19
CA SER A 247 0.61 5.17 -5.56
C SER A 247 -0.87 4.81 -5.74
N LYS A 248 -1.17 3.64 -6.32
CA LYS A 248 -2.55 3.19 -6.47
C LYS A 248 -3.23 2.99 -5.11
N GLY A 249 -2.53 2.41 -4.13
CA GLY A 249 -3.04 2.20 -2.78
C GLY A 249 -3.23 3.49 -1.98
N LEU A 250 -2.38 4.50 -2.16
CA LEU A 250 -2.57 5.81 -1.51
C LEU A 250 -3.74 6.56 -2.15
N ALA A 251 -3.86 6.54 -3.48
CA ALA A 251 -4.99 7.13 -4.19
C ALA A 251 -6.32 6.46 -3.85
N LEU A 252 -6.34 5.13 -3.70
CA LEU A 252 -7.51 4.38 -3.22
C LEU A 252 -7.95 4.85 -1.84
N ARG A 253 -7.02 4.96 -0.89
CA ARG A 253 -7.30 5.40 0.49
C ARG A 253 -7.77 6.86 0.53
N TRP A 254 -7.19 7.71 -0.30
CA TRP A 254 -7.68 9.07 -0.52
C TRP A 254 -9.15 9.06 -0.96
N CYS A 255 -9.48 8.24 -1.96
CA CYS A 255 -10.87 8.12 -2.43
C CYS A 255 -11.81 7.58 -1.35
N ALA A 256 -11.37 6.60 -0.56
CA ALA A 256 -12.13 6.07 0.57
C ALA A 256 -12.50 7.16 1.57
N GLU A 257 -11.55 8.04 1.89
CA GLU A 257 -11.80 9.17 2.78
C GLU A 257 -12.75 10.21 2.17
N GLN A 258 -12.53 10.61 0.91
CA GLN A 258 -13.37 11.63 0.25
C GLN A 258 -14.82 11.15 0.05
N LEU A 259 -14.99 9.89 -0.37
CA LEU A 259 -16.30 9.31 -0.66
C LEU A 259 -16.96 8.70 0.57
N GLY A 260 -16.19 8.41 1.62
CA GLY A 260 -16.68 7.90 2.90
C GLY A 260 -17.08 6.43 2.88
N PHE A 261 -16.38 5.59 2.10
CA PHE A 261 -16.58 4.14 2.11
C PHE A 261 -15.51 3.44 2.98
N PRO A 262 -15.89 2.40 3.73
CA PRO A 262 -14.95 1.68 4.60
C PRO A 262 -14.02 0.76 3.80
N LEU A 263 -12.74 0.74 4.16
CA LEU A 263 -11.74 -0.13 3.52
C LEU A 263 -12.03 -1.62 3.79
N GLU A 264 -12.63 -1.94 4.95
CA GLU A 264 -12.99 -3.32 5.34
C GLU A 264 -14.03 -3.96 4.41
N ASN A 265 -14.82 -3.13 3.72
CA ASN A 265 -15.79 -3.57 2.71
C ASN A 265 -15.35 -3.18 1.29
N THR A 266 -14.05 -2.97 1.09
CA THR A 266 -13.48 -2.67 -0.22
C THR A 266 -12.76 -3.90 -0.77
N LEU A 267 -13.30 -4.47 -1.84
CA LEU A 267 -12.65 -5.52 -2.62
C LEU A 267 -11.65 -4.88 -3.58
N VAL A 268 -10.39 -5.34 -3.52
CA VAL A 268 -9.31 -4.87 -4.37
C VAL A 268 -8.76 -6.04 -5.17
N ALA A 269 -8.72 -5.91 -6.49
CA ALA A 269 -8.06 -6.88 -7.35
C ALA A 269 -6.70 -6.37 -7.83
N GLY A 270 -5.66 -7.17 -7.64
CA GLY A 270 -4.29 -6.87 -8.08
C GLY A 270 -3.70 -7.96 -8.97
N VAL A 271 -2.74 -7.55 -9.81
CA VAL A 271 -2.09 -8.41 -10.83
C VAL A 271 -0.58 -8.42 -10.65
N THR A 272 0.00 -7.24 -10.39
CA THR A 272 1.45 -6.99 -10.43
C THR A 272 1.92 -6.32 -9.14
N GLY A 273 3.23 -6.19 -8.97
CA GLY A 273 3.82 -5.50 -7.81
C GLY A 273 3.31 -4.05 -7.62
N ALA A 274 2.86 -3.40 -8.70
CA ALA A 274 2.24 -2.08 -8.65
C ALA A 274 0.88 -2.02 -7.94
N ASP A 275 0.24 -3.16 -7.72
CA ASP A 275 -1.06 -3.26 -7.04
C ASP A 275 -0.90 -3.67 -5.56
N ALA A 276 0.34 -4.00 -5.14
CA ALA A 276 0.60 -4.61 -3.86
C ALA A 276 0.20 -3.73 -2.66
N ASP A 277 0.28 -2.42 -2.81
CA ASP A 277 -0.09 -1.45 -1.76
C ASP A 277 -1.60 -1.22 -1.65
N MET A 278 -2.37 -1.47 -2.72
CA MET A 278 -3.83 -1.54 -2.65
C MET A 278 -4.28 -2.80 -1.91
N LEU A 279 -3.59 -3.94 -2.12
CA LEU A 279 -3.94 -5.24 -1.55
C LEU A 279 -3.63 -5.37 -0.06
N ARG A 280 -2.61 -4.63 0.44
CA ARG A 280 -2.21 -4.64 1.85
C ARG A 280 -3.17 -3.81 2.71
N GLY A 281 -3.34 -4.23 3.97
CA GLY A 281 -4.07 -3.48 5.00
C GLY A 281 -5.45 -4.07 5.28
N ASN A 282 -6.48 -3.21 5.32
CA ASN A 282 -7.84 -3.58 5.73
C ASN A 282 -8.76 -3.99 4.57
N THR A 283 -8.30 -3.91 3.33
CA THR A 283 -9.06 -4.27 2.13
C THR A 283 -9.26 -5.79 2.03
N LEU A 284 -10.34 -6.20 1.36
CA LEU A 284 -10.53 -7.56 0.89
C LEU A 284 -9.68 -7.71 -0.38
N GLY A 285 -8.46 -8.24 -0.25
CA GLY A 285 -7.53 -8.33 -1.38
C GLY A 285 -7.69 -9.61 -2.18
N VAL A 286 -7.77 -9.52 -3.50
CA VAL A 286 -7.65 -10.67 -4.41
C VAL A 286 -6.47 -10.49 -5.36
N VAL A 287 -5.66 -11.54 -5.46
CA VAL A 287 -4.67 -11.68 -6.54
C VAL A 287 -5.25 -12.67 -7.55
N VAL A 288 -5.46 -12.22 -8.79
CA VAL A 288 -5.95 -13.07 -9.88
C VAL A 288 -4.80 -13.81 -10.54
N ASP A 289 -5.07 -15.02 -11.03
CA ASP A 289 -4.03 -15.83 -11.68
C ASP A 289 -3.50 -15.14 -12.94
N ASN A 290 -2.17 -15.01 -13.02
CA ASN A 290 -1.51 -14.36 -14.15
C ASN A 290 0.01 -14.67 -14.21
N ARG A 291 0.65 -14.34 -15.33
CA ARG A 291 2.08 -14.64 -15.55
C ARG A 291 3.07 -13.82 -14.70
N HIS A 292 2.63 -12.78 -13.98
CA HIS A 292 3.46 -11.87 -13.19
C HIS A 292 3.31 -12.05 -11.68
N LEU A 293 2.68 -13.14 -11.23
CA LEU A 293 2.46 -13.45 -9.80
C LEU A 293 3.73 -13.39 -8.93
N ALA A 294 4.90 -13.67 -9.51
CA ALA A 294 6.18 -13.59 -8.81
C ALA A 294 6.44 -12.20 -8.18
N GLU A 295 5.94 -11.12 -8.80
CA GLU A 295 6.06 -9.75 -8.28
C GLU A 295 5.23 -9.52 -7.00
N LEU A 296 4.26 -10.39 -6.73
CA LEU A 296 3.39 -10.36 -5.55
C LEU A 296 3.68 -11.49 -4.56
N SER A 297 4.80 -12.19 -4.71
CA SER A 297 5.20 -13.30 -3.85
C SER A 297 5.26 -12.92 -2.37
N ASP A 298 5.69 -11.70 -2.05
CA ASP A 298 5.70 -11.16 -0.68
C ASP A 298 4.31 -11.08 -0.02
N LEU A 299 3.23 -11.12 -0.81
CA LEU A 299 1.86 -11.07 -0.31
C LEU A 299 1.29 -12.44 0.05
N ALA A 300 1.95 -13.54 -0.36
CA ALA A 300 1.44 -14.90 -0.14
C ALA A 300 1.27 -15.25 1.35
N ASN A 301 2.02 -14.59 2.23
CA ASN A 301 1.97 -14.81 3.68
C ASN A 301 0.90 -13.97 4.40
N ILE A 302 0.09 -13.19 3.68
CA ILE A 302 -0.95 -12.36 4.27
C ILE A 302 -2.28 -13.12 4.18
N ASP A 303 -2.71 -13.71 5.30
CA ASP A 303 -3.91 -14.57 5.38
C ASP A 303 -5.19 -13.94 4.83
N LYS A 304 -5.30 -12.61 4.85
CA LYS A 304 -6.47 -11.89 4.36
C LYS A 304 -6.55 -11.78 2.83
N ILE A 305 -5.47 -12.06 2.11
CA ILE A 305 -5.42 -11.92 0.65
C ILE A 305 -5.77 -13.26 0.00
N TYR A 306 -6.83 -13.27 -0.80
CA TYR A 306 -7.27 -14.44 -1.54
C TYR A 306 -6.51 -14.56 -2.86
N PHE A 307 -5.86 -15.70 -3.08
CA PHE A 307 -5.21 -16.04 -4.35
C PHE A 307 -6.17 -16.88 -5.19
N SER A 308 -6.78 -16.25 -6.18
CA SER A 308 -7.70 -16.92 -7.10
C SER A 308 -6.92 -17.81 -8.08
N ARG A 309 -7.52 -18.96 -8.43
CA ARG A 309 -6.99 -19.86 -9.47
C ARG A 309 -7.48 -19.49 -10.87
N LYS A 310 -8.34 -18.47 -10.97
CA LYS A 310 -8.92 -18.01 -12.22
C LYS A 310 -8.26 -16.70 -12.64
N PRO A 311 -7.98 -16.52 -13.94
CA PRO A 311 -7.43 -15.27 -14.44
C PRO A 311 -8.53 -14.22 -14.57
N HIS A 312 -8.11 -12.96 -14.73
CA HIS A 312 -8.96 -11.86 -15.18
C HIS A 312 -10.24 -11.67 -14.32
N ALA A 313 -11.35 -11.27 -14.95
CA ALA A 313 -12.62 -10.98 -14.28
C ALA A 313 -13.21 -12.22 -13.60
N ALA A 314 -12.89 -13.43 -14.07
CA ALA A 314 -13.31 -14.68 -13.44
C ALA A 314 -12.72 -14.83 -12.03
N GLY A 315 -11.48 -14.38 -11.81
CA GLY A 315 -10.86 -14.40 -10.48
C GLY A 315 -11.47 -13.38 -9.52
N ILE A 316 -11.88 -12.22 -10.05
CA ILE A 316 -12.63 -11.21 -9.27
C ILE A 316 -13.98 -11.80 -8.83
N LEU A 317 -14.71 -12.47 -9.72
CA LEU A 317 -15.97 -13.13 -9.40
C LEU A 317 -15.80 -14.26 -8.36
N GLU A 318 -14.72 -15.05 -8.48
CA GLU A 318 -14.39 -16.07 -7.49
C GLU A 318 -14.14 -15.45 -6.11
N ALA A 319 -13.39 -14.35 -6.03
CA ALA A 319 -13.15 -13.65 -4.78
C ALA A 319 -14.41 -13.00 -4.21
N MET A 320 -15.28 -12.42 -5.05
CA MET A 320 -16.58 -11.90 -4.60
C MET A 320 -17.40 -12.98 -3.89
N ASN A 321 -17.39 -14.21 -4.40
CA ASN A 321 -18.04 -15.34 -3.75
C ASN A 321 -17.31 -15.77 -2.47
N HIS A 322 -15.97 -15.87 -2.50
CA HIS A 322 -15.16 -16.23 -1.34
C HIS A 322 -15.40 -15.31 -0.14
N TYR A 323 -15.42 -14.00 -0.38
CA TYR A 323 -15.64 -12.99 0.67
C TYR A 323 -17.10 -12.74 0.98
N ASN A 324 -18.04 -13.45 0.34
CA ASN A 324 -19.47 -13.20 0.51
C ASN A 324 -19.81 -11.71 0.28
N PHE A 325 -19.21 -11.13 -0.76
CA PHE A 325 -19.06 -9.68 -0.88
C PHE A 325 -20.41 -8.96 -0.92
N PHE A 326 -21.40 -9.49 -1.63
CA PHE A 326 -22.72 -8.85 -1.73
C PHE A 326 -23.75 -9.33 -0.68
N SER A 327 -23.48 -10.38 0.10
CA SER A 327 -24.49 -10.88 1.05
C SER A 327 -24.61 -10.02 2.31
N LYS A 328 -23.54 -9.31 2.71
CA LYS A 328 -23.60 -8.33 3.82
C LYS A 328 -24.56 -7.17 3.57
N ALA A 329 -24.82 -6.80 2.31
CA ALA A 329 -25.71 -5.68 1.99
C ALA A 329 -27.20 -6.01 2.22
N LEU A 330 -27.56 -7.28 2.47
CA LEU A 330 -28.94 -7.72 2.66
C LEU A 330 -29.39 -7.69 4.14
N GLU A 331 -28.46 -7.83 5.10
CA GLU A 331 -28.81 -7.89 6.53
C GLU A 331 -29.20 -6.50 7.10
N ASP A 332 -28.57 -5.42 6.63
CA ASP A 332 -28.85 -4.04 7.08
C ASP A 332 -30.11 -3.42 6.45
N THR A 333 -30.71 -4.05 5.44
CA THR A 333 -31.99 -3.61 4.85
C THR A 333 -33.22 -4.19 5.55
N THR A 334 -33.04 -5.06 6.54
CA THR A 334 -34.13 -5.73 7.27
C THR A 334 -34.24 -5.38 8.75
N SER A 335 -33.52 -4.35 9.22
CA SER A 335 -33.60 -3.87 10.61
C SER A 335 -34.26 -2.50 10.73
#